data_AF-A0A9P7VIT6-F1
#
_entry.id   AF-A0A9P7VIT6-F1
#
_cell.length_a   1.000
_cell.length_b   1.000
_cell.length_c   1.000
_cell.angle_alpha   90.00
_cell.angle_beta   90.00
_cell.angle_gamma   90.00
#
_symmetry.space_group_name_H-M   'P 1'
#
loop_
_entity.id
_entity.type
_entity.pdbx_description
1 polymer ?
#
loop_
_entity_poly.entity_id
_entity_poly.type
_entity_poly.pdbx_seq_one_letter_code
_entity_poly.pdbx_strand_id
1 'polypeptide(L)'
;MFSDSPEYIRRANTPFIPPTITISELHVAVPLHLFRKSTTKGLAYVFQDVFCTYLLYCLTPYVPLAPTVLRFPLWVAYWWCQGIVLAGWWCLAHEAGHGTISQYSWVNHIVGYILHTAILAPYYSWRETHRNHHKATMSIERDENYVPRTRSEYGLWDEKEDERLGLLRDEEGLPGRRKGLDPHDVFEDAPLYVLSRMLIMQAIGWQIYLLTDSMGNPRYPPGTNHFSPSSALFKPRHRRQIIASNVGLCVALALLLWWASQTSLAHVGRVYGVPYILANHWIVMLTYLHHSDPTMPHYRSQTWSFVRGALGTVDRPLLGWVGRTFLHNVSHDHVAHHLFSTVPFYNQPEVTKIIRPLLGDAYNYDSTNTFRALYRTFTQCCFIEDEGDIVFYKNRDGKAARVLAIEAVRPSKIFI
;
A
#
# COMPACT_ATOMS: atom_id res chain seq x y z
N MET A 1 21.56 1.33 9.29
CA MET A 1 20.40 1.98 8.64
C MET A 1 20.29 1.66 7.16
N PHE A 2 21.40 1.49 6.44
CA PHE A 2 21.40 1.28 4.98
C PHE A 2 21.49 -0.19 4.52
N SER A 3 21.59 -1.14 5.45
CA SER A 3 21.58 -2.57 5.14
C SER A 3 20.18 -3.15 5.24
N ASP A 4 19.93 -4.20 4.46
CA ASP A 4 18.71 -4.98 4.57
C ASP A 4 18.73 -5.85 5.83
N SER A 5 17.54 -6.17 6.35
CA SER A 5 17.39 -6.95 7.58
C SER A 5 17.80 -8.41 7.41
N PRO A 6 18.18 -9.11 8.50
CA PRO A 6 18.42 -10.55 8.46
C PRO A 6 17.22 -11.36 7.95
N GLU A 7 15.99 -10.93 8.26
CA GLU A 7 14.78 -11.60 7.79
C GLU A 7 14.61 -11.47 6.28
N TYR A 8 14.83 -10.27 5.72
CA TYR A 8 14.79 -10.05 4.28
C TYR A 8 15.87 -10.86 3.57
N ILE A 9 17.13 -10.79 4.05
CA ILE A 9 18.26 -11.50 3.43
C ILE A 9 18.01 -13.01 3.42
N ARG A 10 17.54 -13.57 4.54
CA ARG A 10 17.19 -15.00 4.62
C ARG A 10 16.11 -15.36 3.61
N ARG A 11 15.05 -14.55 3.51
CA ARG A 11 13.93 -14.78 2.60
C ARG A 11 14.35 -14.70 1.12
N ALA A 12 15.20 -13.73 0.75
CA ALA A 12 15.74 -13.59 -0.59
C ALA A 12 16.60 -14.81 -1.00
N ASN A 13 17.40 -15.32 -0.07
CA ASN A 13 18.29 -16.47 -0.31
C ASN A 13 17.59 -17.83 -0.20
N THR A 14 16.32 -17.88 0.16
CA THR A 14 15.56 -19.14 0.29
C THR A 14 14.57 -19.26 -0.87
N PRO A 15 14.64 -20.31 -1.70
CA PRO A 15 13.66 -20.52 -2.77
C PRO A 15 12.22 -20.47 -2.24
N PHE A 16 11.31 -19.90 -3.02
CA PHE A 16 9.92 -19.77 -2.63
C PHE A 16 9.17 -21.09 -2.80
N ILE A 17 8.43 -21.49 -1.76
CA ILE A 17 7.50 -22.62 -1.80
C ILE A 17 6.10 -22.03 -1.56
N PRO A 18 5.14 -22.19 -2.49
CA PRO A 18 3.79 -21.68 -2.31
C PRO A 18 3.14 -22.30 -1.08
N PRO A 19 2.61 -21.48 -0.14
CA PRO A 19 1.99 -22.03 1.06
C PRO A 19 0.75 -22.85 0.68
N THR A 20 0.57 -23.96 1.42
CA THR A 20 -0.56 -24.89 1.29
C THR A 20 -1.56 -24.77 2.43
N ILE A 21 -1.20 -24.03 3.49
CA ILE A 21 -2.08 -23.77 4.63
C ILE A 21 -3.39 -23.13 4.18
N THR A 22 -4.49 -23.61 4.74
CA THR A 22 -5.84 -23.17 4.43
C THR A 22 -6.30 -22.09 5.41
N ILE A 23 -7.26 -21.28 4.98
CA ILE A 23 -7.85 -20.26 5.86
C ILE A 23 -8.61 -20.90 7.03
N SER A 24 -9.14 -22.11 6.83
CA SER A 24 -9.84 -22.87 7.87
C SER A 24 -8.91 -23.28 9.01
N GLU A 25 -7.70 -23.77 8.69
CA GLU A 25 -6.69 -24.11 9.71
C GLU A 25 -6.30 -22.89 10.53
N LEU A 26 -6.11 -21.73 9.88
CA LEU A 26 -5.83 -20.48 10.57
C LEU A 26 -7.01 -20.00 11.42
N HIS A 27 -8.25 -20.11 10.91
CA HIS A 27 -9.45 -19.72 11.65
C HIS A 27 -9.67 -20.53 12.93
N VAL A 28 -9.38 -21.85 12.91
CA VAL A 28 -9.51 -22.72 14.09
C VAL A 28 -8.59 -22.26 15.22
N ALA A 29 -7.41 -21.74 14.89
CA ALA A 29 -6.44 -21.28 15.88
C ALA A 29 -6.78 -19.94 16.52
N VAL A 30 -7.50 -19.04 15.81
CA VAL A 30 -7.78 -17.68 16.29
C VAL A 30 -9.04 -17.65 17.17
N PRO A 31 -8.94 -17.31 18.47
CA PRO A 31 -10.09 -17.30 19.36
C PRO A 31 -11.19 -16.31 18.94
N LEU A 32 -12.45 -16.74 19.03
CA LEU A 32 -13.62 -15.92 18.65
C LEU A 32 -13.74 -14.59 19.41
N HIS A 33 -13.19 -14.51 20.63
CA HIS A 33 -13.23 -13.26 21.40
C HIS A 33 -12.41 -12.14 20.74
N LEU A 34 -11.40 -12.47 19.92
CA LEU A 34 -10.60 -11.50 19.18
C LEU A 34 -11.39 -10.82 18.05
N PHE A 35 -12.49 -11.42 17.58
CA PHE A 35 -13.39 -10.82 16.60
C PHE A 35 -14.40 -9.84 17.22
N ARG A 36 -14.46 -9.75 18.56
CA ARG A 36 -15.43 -8.87 19.25
C ARG A 36 -15.02 -7.42 19.12
N LYS A 37 -15.90 -6.65 18.47
CA LYS A 37 -15.79 -5.20 18.29
C LYS A 37 -16.28 -4.49 19.56
N SER A 38 -15.51 -3.53 20.04
CA SER A 38 -15.89 -2.65 21.16
C SER A 38 -16.03 -1.25 20.61
N THR A 39 -17.27 -0.77 20.49
CA THR A 39 -17.56 0.59 20.02
C THR A 39 -16.86 1.63 20.87
N THR A 40 -16.83 1.46 22.20
CA THR A 40 -16.13 2.37 23.11
C THR A 40 -14.63 2.40 22.82
N LYS A 41 -13.99 1.23 22.64
CA LYS A 41 -12.55 1.16 22.35
C LYS A 41 -12.23 1.76 20.98
N GLY A 42 -13.00 1.41 19.95
CA GLY A 42 -12.84 1.97 18.60
C GLY A 42 -13.00 3.49 18.58
N LEU A 43 -14.04 4.02 19.22
CA LEU A 43 -14.25 5.47 19.34
C LEU A 43 -13.19 6.16 20.21
N ALA A 44 -12.61 5.48 21.20
CA ALA A 44 -11.51 6.03 21.99
C ALA A 44 -10.25 6.26 21.14
N TYR A 45 -9.92 5.37 20.20
CA TYR A 45 -8.84 5.60 19.23
C TYR A 45 -9.15 6.78 18.31
N VAL A 46 -10.39 6.86 17.80
CA VAL A 46 -10.82 8.01 16.97
C VAL A 46 -10.70 9.32 17.76
N PHE A 47 -11.14 9.32 19.02
CA PHE A 47 -11.02 10.47 19.90
C PHE A 47 -9.56 10.85 20.15
N GLN A 48 -8.69 9.89 20.45
CA GLN A 48 -7.25 10.13 20.66
C GLN A 48 -6.64 10.87 19.47
N ASP A 49 -6.87 10.40 18.26
CA ASP A 49 -6.28 10.98 17.06
C ASP A 49 -6.88 12.35 16.71
N VAL A 50 -8.18 12.55 16.92
CA VAL A 50 -8.82 13.85 16.75
C VAL A 50 -8.31 14.86 17.80
N PHE A 51 -8.18 14.41 19.04
CA PHE A 51 -7.66 15.21 20.14
C PHE A 51 -6.19 15.59 19.93
N CYS A 52 -5.34 14.65 19.51
CA CYS A 52 -3.93 14.93 19.18
C CYS A 52 -3.81 15.95 18.03
N THR A 53 -4.60 15.81 16.96
CA THR A 53 -4.66 16.81 15.89
C THR A 53 -5.05 18.19 16.41
N TYR A 54 -6.07 18.27 17.27
CA TYR A 54 -6.48 19.54 17.85
C TYR A 54 -5.40 20.16 18.74
N LEU A 55 -4.75 19.36 19.61
CA LEU A 55 -3.67 19.83 20.47
C LEU A 55 -2.49 20.37 19.65
N LEU A 56 -2.04 19.64 18.62
CA LEU A 56 -0.97 20.09 17.75
C LEU A 56 -1.33 21.40 17.03
N TYR A 57 -2.56 21.52 16.54
CA TYR A 57 -3.08 22.77 15.96
C TYR A 57 -3.03 23.93 16.96
N CYS A 58 -3.46 23.73 18.20
CA CYS A 58 -3.42 24.73 19.27
C CYS A 58 -2.00 25.19 19.62
N LEU A 59 -0.96 24.42 19.29
CA LEU A 59 0.44 24.83 19.49
C LEU A 59 0.95 25.79 18.41
N THR A 60 0.33 25.82 17.22
CA THR A 60 0.80 26.62 16.08
C THR A 60 0.85 28.14 16.34
N PRO A 61 -0.06 28.78 17.10
CA PRO A 61 0.03 30.21 17.41
C PRO A 61 1.23 30.58 18.29
N TYR A 62 1.85 29.62 18.98
CA TYR A 62 3.04 29.86 19.81
C TYR A 62 4.34 29.85 18.99
N VAL A 63 4.34 29.29 17.78
CA VAL A 63 5.54 29.21 16.93
C VAL A 63 6.11 30.61 16.59
N PRO A 64 5.32 31.62 16.20
CA PRO A 64 5.81 32.98 16.00
C PRO A 64 6.38 33.65 17.27
N LEU A 65 5.94 33.23 18.46
CA LEU A 65 6.43 33.75 19.75
C LEU A 65 7.83 33.19 20.11
N ALA A 66 8.25 32.09 19.49
CA ALA A 66 9.57 31.52 19.70
C ALA A 66 10.68 32.36 19.04
N PRO A 67 11.94 32.25 19.55
CA PRO A 67 13.11 32.83 18.90
C PRO A 67 13.18 32.48 17.42
N THR A 68 13.60 33.44 16.57
CA THR A 68 13.60 33.29 15.11
C THR A 68 14.28 32.00 14.63
N VAL A 69 15.39 31.61 15.28
CA VAL A 69 16.15 30.38 14.97
C VAL A 69 15.36 29.08 15.24
N LEU A 70 14.37 29.11 16.13
CA LEU A 70 13.54 27.94 16.48
C LEU A 70 12.26 27.85 15.65
N ARG A 71 11.84 28.93 14.98
CA ARG A 71 10.55 28.96 14.26
C ARG A 71 10.46 27.89 13.18
N PHE A 72 11.49 27.75 12.34
CA PHE A 72 11.50 26.76 11.28
C PHE A 72 11.56 25.32 11.80
N PRO A 73 12.47 24.96 12.74
CA PRO A 73 12.45 23.64 13.39
C PRO A 73 11.10 23.30 14.04
N LEU A 74 10.44 24.26 14.70
CA LEU A 74 9.11 24.05 15.29
C LEU A 74 8.04 23.77 14.24
N TRP A 75 8.07 24.46 13.09
CA TRP A 75 7.19 24.14 11.97
C TRP A 75 7.45 22.75 11.41
N VAL A 76 8.71 22.35 11.22
CA VAL A 76 9.07 21.01 10.76
C VAL A 76 8.57 19.94 11.75
N ALA A 77 8.75 20.17 13.05
CA ALA A 77 8.24 19.27 14.08
C ALA A 77 6.71 19.17 14.06
N TYR A 78 6.01 20.30 13.95
CA TYR A 78 4.55 20.32 13.79
C TYR A 78 4.13 19.54 12.54
N TRP A 79 4.72 19.82 11.37
CA TRP A 79 4.36 19.16 10.12
C TRP A 79 4.57 17.64 10.18
N TRP A 80 5.71 17.21 10.73
CA TRP A 80 6.02 15.80 10.90
C TRP A 80 5.00 15.10 11.80
N CYS A 81 4.78 15.63 13.00
CA CYS A 81 3.84 15.05 13.96
C CYS A 81 2.40 15.06 13.43
N GLN A 82 1.95 16.21 12.91
CA GLN A 82 0.59 16.37 12.38
C GLN A 82 0.37 15.46 11.17
N GLY A 83 1.36 15.31 10.28
CA GLY A 83 1.29 14.39 9.14
C GLY A 83 1.11 12.93 9.56
N ILE A 84 1.82 12.48 10.61
CA ILE A 84 1.66 11.13 11.15
C ILE A 84 0.26 10.92 11.74
N VAL A 85 -0.23 11.86 12.54
CA VAL A 85 -1.58 11.77 13.14
C VAL A 85 -2.66 11.76 12.06
N LEU A 86 -2.54 12.56 11.01
CA LEU A 86 -3.47 12.55 9.88
C LEU A 86 -3.39 11.27 9.04
N ALA A 87 -2.22 10.64 8.93
CA ALA A 87 -2.12 9.29 8.37
C ALA A 87 -2.81 8.25 9.27
N GLY A 88 -2.84 8.47 10.58
CA GLY A 88 -3.69 7.72 11.53
C GLY A 88 -5.18 7.84 11.26
N TRP A 89 -5.65 9.05 10.92
CA TRP A 89 -7.04 9.26 10.50
C TRP A 89 -7.40 8.42 9.28
N TRP A 90 -6.47 8.30 8.32
CA TRP A 90 -6.64 7.41 7.18
C TRP A 90 -6.74 5.95 7.61
N CYS A 91 -5.89 5.50 8.53
CA CYS A 91 -5.90 4.14 9.06
C CYS A 91 -7.21 3.82 9.82
N LEU A 92 -7.74 4.73 10.64
CA LEU A 92 -9.03 4.53 11.32
C LEU A 92 -10.20 4.49 10.36
N ALA A 93 -10.19 5.34 9.33
CA ALA A 93 -11.23 5.32 8.31
C ALA A 93 -11.15 4.07 7.41
N HIS A 94 -9.94 3.58 7.14
CA HIS A 94 -9.69 2.27 6.54
C HIS A 94 -10.32 1.15 7.38
N GLU A 95 -10.04 1.12 8.68
CA GLU A 95 -10.65 0.17 9.63
C GLU A 95 -12.18 0.32 9.71
N ALA A 96 -12.70 1.54 9.65
CA ALA A 96 -14.12 1.78 9.54
C ALA A 96 -14.70 1.22 8.23
N GLY A 97 -13.93 1.21 7.14
CA GLY A 97 -14.28 0.57 5.87
C GLY A 97 -14.49 -0.95 6.01
N HIS A 98 -13.68 -1.60 6.86
CA HIS A 98 -13.80 -3.00 7.26
C HIS A 98 -14.86 -3.25 8.35
N GLY A 99 -15.41 -2.17 8.91
CA GLY A 99 -16.43 -2.23 9.95
C GLY A 99 -15.87 -2.65 11.30
N THR A 100 -14.60 -2.33 11.60
CA THR A 100 -13.89 -2.79 12.80
C THR A 100 -13.84 -1.76 13.93
N ILE A 101 -14.29 -0.52 13.70
CA ILE A 101 -14.40 0.52 14.73
C ILE A 101 -15.58 0.22 15.69
N SER A 102 -16.69 -0.28 15.17
CA SER A 102 -17.92 -0.50 15.94
C SER A 102 -18.68 -1.71 15.45
N GLN A 103 -19.45 -2.35 16.33
CA GLN A 103 -20.42 -3.39 15.93
C GLN A 103 -21.56 -2.83 15.07
N TYR A 104 -21.82 -1.52 15.14
CA TYR A 104 -22.87 -0.84 14.37
C TYR A 104 -22.32 -0.29 13.06
N SER A 105 -22.79 -0.82 11.92
CA SER A 105 -22.30 -0.43 10.59
C SER A 105 -22.42 1.08 10.31
N TRP A 106 -23.49 1.72 10.78
CA TRP A 106 -23.70 3.16 10.57
C TRP A 106 -22.65 4.01 11.29
N VAL A 107 -22.18 3.61 12.48
CA VAL A 107 -21.10 4.30 13.20
C VAL A 107 -19.81 4.23 12.39
N ASN A 108 -19.48 3.06 11.84
CA ASN A 108 -18.31 2.91 11.00
C ASN A 108 -18.39 3.81 9.75
N HIS A 109 -19.54 3.87 9.09
CA HIS A 109 -19.70 4.74 7.92
C HIS A 109 -19.59 6.22 8.27
N ILE A 110 -20.15 6.67 9.39
CA ILE A 110 -20.01 8.07 9.82
C ILE A 110 -18.54 8.39 10.13
N VAL A 111 -17.87 7.57 10.94
CA VAL A 111 -16.46 7.78 11.31
C VAL A 111 -15.58 7.79 10.06
N GLY A 112 -15.70 6.76 9.21
CA GLY A 112 -14.88 6.65 8.02
C GLY A 112 -15.12 7.78 7.04
N TYR A 113 -16.40 8.14 6.80
CA TYR A 113 -16.74 9.24 5.91
C TYR A 113 -16.19 10.59 6.39
N ILE A 114 -16.33 10.91 7.68
CA ILE A 114 -15.83 12.17 8.25
C ILE A 114 -14.30 12.23 8.16
N LEU A 115 -13.60 11.19 8.66
CA LEU A 115 -12.15 11.18 8.73
C LEU A 115 -11.51 11.22 7.34
N HIS A 116 -11.93 10.36 6.40
CA HIS A 116 -11.42 10.39 5.02
C HIS A 116 -11.75 11.70 4.31
N THR A 117 -12.97 12.23 4.45
CA THR A 117 -13.34 13.52 3.84
C THR A 117 -12.45 14.65 4.35
N ALA A 118 -12.13 14.68 5.64
CA ALA A 118 -11.27 15.70 6.25
C ALA A 118 -9.82 15.66 5.74
N ILE A 119 -9.35 14.51 5.26
CA ILE A 119 -8.05 14.35 4.59
C ILE A 119 -8.19 14.21 3.07
N LEU A 120 -9.28 14.71 2.49
CA LEU A 120 -9.53 14.73 1.04
C LEU A 120 -9.46 13.36 0.35
N ALA A 121 -9.78 12.28 1.07
CA ALA A 121 -9.93 10.93 0.54
C ALA A 121 -11.43 10.60 0.31
N PRO A 122 -11.82 10.06 -0.86
CA PRO A 122 -13.21 9.71 -1.13
C PRO A 122 -13.58 8.36 -0.46
N TYR A 123 -14.08 8.44 0.78
CA TYR A 123 -14.33 7.26 1.64
C TYR A 123 -14.98 6.05 0.96
N TYR A 124 -16.16 6.23 0.35
CA TYR A 124 -16.91 5.11 -0.20
C TYR A 124 -16.29 4.57 -1.47
N SER A 125 -15.72 5.41 -2.33
CA SER A 125 -15.12 4.95 -3.56
C SER A 125 -13.85 4.14 -3.27
N TRP A 126 -12.97 4.67 -2.42
CA TRP A 126 -11.79 3.96 -1.98
C TRP A 126 -12.13 2.71 -1.17
N ARG A 127 -13.15 2.75 -0.28
CA ARG A 127 -13.58 1.56 0.47
C ARG A 127 -13.98 0.40 -0.45
N GLU A 128 -14.65 0.69 -1.56
CA GLU A 128 -15.11 -0.35 -2.49
C GLU A 128 -13.95 -0.96 -3.29
N THR A 129 -13.00 -0.17 -3.78
CA THR A 129 -11.79 -0.68 -4.45
C THR A 129 -10.87 -1.42 -3.46
N HIS A 130 -10.67 -0.86 -2.28
CA HIS A 130 -9.89 -1.50 -1.22
C HIS A 130 -10.48 -2.83 -0.76
N ARG A 131 -11.82 -2.96 -0.67
CA ARG A 131 -12.47 -4.24 -0.39
C ARG A 131 -12.24 -5.28 -1.49
N ASN A 132 -12.17 -4.86 -2.75
CA ASN A 132 -11.85 -5.76 -3.86
C ASN A 132 -10.37 -6.18 -3.82
N HIS A 133 -9.46 -5.26 -3.50
CA HIS A 133 -8.05 -5.54 -3.24
C HIS A 133 -7.89 -6.63 -2.15
N HIS A 134 -8.55 -6.51 -1.00
CA HIS A 134 -8.50 -7.55 0.04
C HIS A 134 -8.97 -8.94 -0.44
N LYS A 135 -9.87 -9.00 -1.42
CA LYS A 135 -10.36 -10.28 -1.97
C LYS A 135 -9.42 -10.89 -2.99
N ALA A 136 -8.49 -10.12 -3.52
CA ALA A 136 -7.75 -10.47 -4.71
C ALA A 136 -6.26 -10.11 -4.64
N THR A 137 -5.76 -9.72 -3.46
CA THR A 137 -4.40 -9.18 -3.37
C THR A 137 -3.36 -10.16 -3.94
N MET A 138 -2.36 -9.64 -4.65
CA MET A 138 -1.34 -10.41 -5.39
C MET A 138 -1.85 -11.26 -6.56
N SER A 139 -3.13 -11.14 -6.95
CA SER A 139 -3.66 -11.66 -8.22
C SER A 139 -3.39 -10.64 -9.32
N ILE A 140 -2.63 -11.03 -10.35
CA ILE A 140 -2.32 -10.14 -11.47
C ILE A 140 -3.60 -9.68 -12.20
N GLU A 141 -4.62 -10.54 -12.26
CA GLU A 141 -5.83 -10.30 -13.04
C GLU A 141 -6.94 -9.60 -12.26
N ARG A 142 -6.88 -9.59 -10.91
CA ARG A 142 -8.01 -9.17 -10.07
C ARG A 142 -7.67 -8.21 -8.95
N ASP A 143 -6.41 -8.05 -8.57
CA ASP A 143 -6.02 -7.03 -7.61
C ASP A 143 -6.32 -5.63 -8.17
N GLU A 144 -6.54 -4.65 -7.30
CA GLU A 144 -6.99 -3.29 -7.63
C GLU A 144 -5.94 -2.23 -7.34
N ASN A 145 -4.82 -2.60 -6.69
CA ASN A 145 -3.80 -1.65 -6.29
C ASN A 145 -2.41 -2.32 -6.27
N TYR A 146 -1.39 -1.56 -6.67
CA TYR A 146 -0.01 -2.02 -6.84
C TYR A 146 0.14 -3.24 -7.75
N VAL A 147 -0.69 -3.33 -8.79
CA VAL A 147 -0.59 -4.43 -9.76
C VAL A 147 0.68 -4.24 -10.59
N PRO A 148 1.63 -5.19 -10.57
CA PRO A 148 2.83 -5.10 -11.38
C PRO A 148 2.48 -5.13 -12.87
N ARG A 149 3.30 -4.45 -13.67
CA ARG A 149 3.19 -4.50 -15.13
C ARG A 149 4.13 -5.53 -15.70
N THR A 150 3.69 -6.19 -16.77
CA THR A 150 4.51 -7.18 -17.46
C THR A 150 5.57 -6.51 -18.33
N ARG A 151 6.56 -7.31 -18.76
CA ARG A 151 7.59 -6.90 -19.71
C ARG A 151 6.97 -6.34 -21.00
N SER A 152 5.98 -7.05 -21.55
CA SER A 152 5.30 -6.62 -22.78
C SER A 152 4.45 -5.35 -22.60
N GLU A 153 3.82 -5.13 -21.42
CA GLU A 153 3.07 -3.90 -21.13
C GLU A 153 3.95 -2.65 -21.14
N TYR A 154 5.23 -2.79 -20.78
CA TYR A 154 6.22 -1.71 -20.89
C TYR A 154 6.86 -1.62 -22.29
N GLY A 155 6.59 -2.57 -23.19
CA GLY A 155 7.23 -2.64 -24.50
C GLY A 155 8.74 -2.89 -24.43
N LEU A 156 9.21 -3.58 -23.38
CA LEU A 156 10.63 -3.90 -23.20
C LEU A 156 11.05 -5.02 -24.14
N TRP A 157 12.33 -5.03 -24.53
CA TRP A 157 12.91 -6.15 -25.26
C TRP A 157 12.82 -7.47 -24.47
N ASP A 158 12.82 -8.61 -25.17
CA ASP A 158 12.92 -9.95 -24.56
C ASP A 158 14.08 -10.68 -25.21
N GLU A 159 15.11 -11.00 -24.43
CA GLU A 159 16.30 -11.70 -24.95
C GLU A 159 15.96 -13.05 -25.57
N LYS A 160 14.95 -13.76 -25.05
CA LYS A 160 14.53 -15.05 -25.63
C LYS A 160 13.83 -14.87 -26.98
N GLU A 161 13.02 -13.82 -27.12
CA GLU A 161 12.38 -13.49 -28.39
C GLU A 161 13.41 -12.98 -29.40
N ASP A 162 14.30 -12.08 -28.98
CA ASP A 162 15.38 -11.55 -29.80
C ASP A 162 16.34 -12.67 -30.25
N GLU A 163 16.66 -13.64 -29.38
CA GLU A 163 17.46 -14.83 -29.74
C GLU A 163 16.73 -15.66 -30.80
N ARG A 164 15.45 -15.95 -30.57
CA ARG A 164 14.61 -16.72 -31.50
C ARG A 164 14.49 -16.07 -32.87
N LEU A 165 14.48 -14.74 -32.91
CA LEU A 165 14.40 -13.94 -34.13
C LEU A 165 15.78 -13.68 -34.77
N GLY A 166 16.88 -14.16 -34.18
CA GLY A 166 18.23 -13.94 -34.68
C GLY A 166 18.70 -12.49 -34.56
N LEU A 167 18.14 -11.72 -33.62
CA LEU A 167 18.38 -10.29 -33.44
C LEU A 167 19.50 -9.97 -32.45
N LEU A 168 20.02 -10.96 -31.71
CA LEU A 168 21.05 -10.73 -30.69
C LEU A 168 22.43 -10.42 -31.27
N ARG A 169 22.72 -10.88 -32.49
CA ARG A 169 23.99 -10.68 -33.18
C ARG A 169 23.74 -10.41 -34.65
N ASP A 170 24.43 -9.44 -35.23
CA ASP A 170 24.49 -9.31 -36.68
C ASP A 170 25.49 -10.31 -37.30
N GLU A 171 25.58 -10.32 -38.63
CA GLU A 171 26.46 -11.23 -39.39
C GLU A 171 27.95 -11.07 -39.04
N GLU A 172 28.32 -9.96 -38.40
CA GLU A 172 29.69 -9.58 -38.02
C GLU A 172 29.98 -9.84 -36.53
N GLY A 173 28.99 -10.30 -35.77
CA GLY A 173 29.12 -10.65 -34.35
C GLY A 173 29.00 -9.48 -33.37
N LEU A 174 28.61 -8.29 -33.84
CA LEU A 174 28.28 -7.12 -33.03
C LEU A 174 26.87 -7.24 -32.43
N PRO A 175 26.52 -6.48 -31.37
CA PRO A 175 25.19 -6.52 -30.77
C PRO A 175 24.13 -6.15 -31.82
N GLY A 176 23.26 -7.10 -32.16
CA GLY A 176 22.22 -6.89 -33.16
C GLY A 176 21.10 -5.96 -32.67
N ARG A 177 20.15 -5.66 -33.57
CA ARG A 177 19.02 -4.75 -33.30
C ARG A 177 17.99 -5.44 -32.40
N ARG A 178 17.98 -5.12 -31.11
CA ARG A 178 16.93 -5.57 -30.19
C ARG A 178 15.56 -4.96 -30.53
N LYS A 179 14.48 -5.71 -30.28
CA LYS A 179 13.10 -5.28 -30.52
C LYS A 179 12.42 -4.88 -29.20
N GLY A 180 12.38 -3.59 -28.92
CA GLY A 180 11.73 -3.03 -27.73
C GLY A 180 12.56 -1.96 -27.06
N LEU A 181 12.07 -1.44 -25.94
CA LEU A 181 12.78 -0.48 -25.09
C LEU A 181 13.81 -1.20 -24.21
N ASP A 182 14.95 -0.56 -23.97
CA ASP A 182 15.93 -1.04 -22.98
C ASP A 182 15.39 -0.77 -21.55
N PRO A 183 15.28 -1.81 -20.69
CA PRO A 183 14.94 -1.66 -19.28
C PRO A 183 15.85 -0.69 -18.52
N HIS A 184 17.11 -0.52 -18.91
CA HIS A 184 18.00 0.45 -18.29
C HIS A 184 17.57 1.90 -18.58
N ASP A 185 17.02 2.16 -19.77
CA ASP A 185 16.47 3.48 -20.13
C ASP A 185 15.12 3.74 -19.43
N VAL A 186 14.26 2.72 -19.36
CA VAL A 186 12.92 2.83 -18.75
C VAL A 186 13.01 2.90 -17.22
N PHE A 187 13.90 2.12 -16.62
CA PHE A 187 14.10 2.01 -15.17
C PHE A 187 15.48 2.52 -14.76
N GLU A 188 15.81 3.73 -15.24
CA GLU A 188 17.01 4.46 -14.83
C GLU A 188 17.17 4.42 -13.30
N ASP A 189 18.39 4.10 -12.85
CA ASP A 189 18.69 3.91 -11.43
C ASP A 189 19.61 4.98 -10.87
N ALA A 190 19.95 5.99 -11.68
CA ALA A 190 20.62 7.19 -11.24
C ALA A 190 19.99 7.70 -9.93
N PRO A 191 20.76 7.88 -8.84
CA PRO A 191 20.19 8.14 -7.51
C PRO A 191 19.22 9.32 -7.46
N LEU A 192 19.47 10.36 -8.25
CA LEU A 192 18.58 11.53 -8.35
C LEU A 192 17.26 11.22 -9.05
N TYR A 193 17.25 10.34 -10.06
CA TYR A 193 16.04 9.93 -10.76
C TYR A 193 15.18 9.01 -9.88
N VAL A 194 15.79 8.06 -9.18
CA VAL A 194 15.07 7.22 -8.21
C VAL A 194 14.49 8.08 -7.09
N LEU A 195 15.28 9.02 -6.55
CA LEU A 195 14.80 9.95 -5.53
C LEU A 195 13.65 10.82 -6.04
N SER A 196 13.70 11.33 -7.27
CA SER A 196 12.62 12.15 -7.82
C SER A 196 11.33 11.36 -8.00
N ARG A 197 11.41 10.12 -8.53
CA ARG A 197 10.25 9.21 -8.64
C ARG A 197 9.66 8.88 -7.27
N MET A 198 10.52 8.61 -6.28
CA MET A 198 10.08 8.41 -4.89
C MET A 198 9.35 9.64 -4.38
N LEU A 199 9.94 10.84 -4.48
CA LEU A 199 9.31 12.07 -4.00
C LEU A 199 7.97 12.35 -4.69
N ILE A 200 7.86 12.13 -6.00
CA ILE A 200 6.60 12.30 -6.75
C ILE A 200 5.54 11.33 -6.25
N MET A 201 5.85 10.03 -6.19
CA MET A 201 4.90 9.02 -5.71
C MET A 201 4.47 9.30 -4.26
N GLN A 202 5.42 9.67 -3.41
CA GLN A 202 5.15 9.94 -2.00
C GLN A 202 4.34 11.23 -1.78
N ALA A 203 4.55 12.27 -2.58
CA ALA A 203 3.84 13.55 -2.41
C ALA A 203 2.46 13.58 -3.08
N ILE A 204 2.35 13.03 -4.30
CA ILE A 204 1.16 13.15 -5.14
C ILE A 204 0.66 11.83 -5.76
N GLY A 205 1.33 10.69 -5.49
CA GLY A 205 0.98 9.40 -6.09
C GLY A 205 -0.42 8.92 -5.70
N TRP A 206 -0.86 9.21 -4.47
CA TRP A 206 -2.24 8.92 -4.02
C TRP A 206 -3.29 9.64 -4.88
N GLN A 207 -3.07 10.92 -5.18
CA GLN A 207 -3.98 11.75 -5.95
C GLN A 207 -4.00 11.29 -7.41
N ILE A 208 -2.83 10.95 -7.97
CA ILE A 208 -2.73 10.37 -9.31
C ILE A 208 -3.53 9.05 -9.36
N TYR A 209 -3.35 8.14 -8.39
CA TYR A 209 -4.11 6.90 -8.30
C TYR A 209 -5.62 7.14 -8.27
N LEU A 210 -6.11 8.07 -7.43
CA LEU A 210 -7.53 8.37 -7.38
C LEU A 210 -8.06 8.95 -8.70
N LEU A 211 -7.28 9.78 -9.39
CA LEU A 211 -7.67 10.46 -10.63
C LEU A 211 -7.59 9.60 -11.88
N THR A 212 -6.68 8.63 -11.93
CA THR A 212 -6.36 7.88 -13.17
C THR A 212 -6.27 6.37 -12.99
N ASP A 213 -6.49 5.86 -11.78
CA ASP A 213 -6.32 4.44 -11.45
C ASP A 213 -4.89 3.92 -11.75
N SER A 214 -3.89 4.81 -11.66
CA SER A 214 -2.49 4.45 -11.88
C SER A 214 -2.01 3.35 -10.92
N MET A 215 -1.30 2.33 -11.41
CA MET A 215 -0.94 1.12 -10.63
C MET A 215 -2.15 0.27 -10.19
N GLY A 216 -3.36 0.62 -10.63
CA GLY A 216 -4.54 -0.24 -10.58
C GLY A 216 -4.49 -1.32 -11.65
N ASN A 217 -5.59 -2.06 -11.78
CA ASN A 217 -5.66 -3.23 -12.64
C ASN A 217 -5.62 -2.86 -14.14
N PRO A 218 -4.71 -3.44 -14.94
CA PRO A 218 -4.64 -3.19 -16.39
C PRO A 218 -5.94 -3.46 -17.17
N ARG A 219 -6.84 -4.29 -16.63
CA ARG A 219 -8.11 -4.64 -17.30
C ARG A 219 -9.07 -3.46 -17.47
N TYR A 220 -8.89 -2.39 -16.69
CA TYR A 220 -9.80 -1.26 -16.74
C TYR A 220 -9.47 -0.34 -17.93
N PRO A 221 -10.50 0.19 -18.62
CA PRO A 221 -10.28 1.05 -19.77
C PRO A 221 -9.68 2.41 -19.34
N PRO A 222 -9.01 3.12 -20.27
CA PRO A 222 -8.54 4.48 -20.05
C PRO A 222 -9.64 5.41 -19.53
N GLY A 223 -9.29 6.31 -18.60
CA GLY A 223 -10.23 7.24 -17.96
C GLY A 223 -10.93 6.70 -16.69
N THR A 224 -10.63 5.46 -16.30
CA THR A 224 -11.05 4.88 -15.01
C THR A 224 -10.51 5.72 -13.84
N ASN A 225 -11.37 6.03 -12.87
CA ASN A 225 -11.03 6.85 -11.72
C ASN A 225 -11.98 6.62 -10.53
N HIS A 226 -11.61 7.12 -9.36
CA HIS A 226 -12.33 6.92 -8.11
C HIS A 226 -13.48 7.92 -7.86
N PHE A 227 -13.68 8.89 -8.76
CA PHE A 227 -14.68 9.95 -8.59
C PHE A 227 -15.92 9.75 -9.47
N SER A 228 -15.79 9.06 -10.61
CA SER A 228 -16.90 8.79 -11.51
C SER A 228 -17.81 7.69 -10.94
N PRO A 229 -19.10 7.94 -10.65
CA PRO A 229 -20.01 6.91 -10.15
C PRO A 229 -20.22 5.76 -11.14
N SER A 230 -20.00 6.00 -12.44
CA SER A 230 -20.06 5.00 -13.51
C SER A 230 -18.70 4.42 -13.89
N SER A 231 -17.65 4.69 -13.10
CA SER A 231 -16.32 4.10 -13.28
C SER A 231 -16.38 2.57 -13.31
N ALA A 232 -15.48 1.95 -14.08
CA ALA A 232 -15.36 0.49 -14.19
C ALA A 232 -15.01 -0.19 -12.85
N LEU A 233 -14.49 0.59 -11.89
CA LEU A 233 -14.22 0.16 -10.51
C LEU A 233 -15.49 -0.22 -9.73
N PHE A 234 -16.67 0.31 -10.12
CA PHE A 234 -17.87 0.27 -9.29
C PHE A 234 -19.05 -0.43 -9.96
N LYS A 235 -19.80 -1.19 -9.14
CA LYS A 235 -21.10 -1.74 -9.54
C LYS A 235 -22.18 -0.64 -9.50
N PRO A 236 -23.26 -0.73 -10.31
CA PRO A 236 -24.32 0.28 -10.32
C PRO A 236 -24.91 0.61 -8.94
N ARG A 237 -25.02 -0.39 -8.06
CA ARG A 237 -25.53 -0.23 -6.69
C ARG A 237 -24.66 0.68 -5.79
N HIS A 238 -23.38 0.90 -6.12
CA HIS A 238 -22.48 1.74 -5.31
C HIS A 238 -22.57 3.23 -5.70
N ARG A 239 -23.18 3.57 -6.84
CA ARG A 239 -23.19 4.93 -7.43
C ARG A 239 -23.53 6.05 -6.44
N ARG A 240 -24.59 5.86 -5.63
CA ARG A 240 -25.02 6.86 -4.65
C ARG A 240 -23.97 7.13 -3.58
N GLN A 241 -23.20 6.12 -3.20
CA GLN A 241 -22.12 6.24 -2.22
C GLN A 241 -20.92 6.98 -2.81
N ILE A 242 -20.60 6.74 -4.10
CA ILE A 242 -19.56 7.50 -4.80
C ILE A 242 -19.93 8.99 -4.88
N ILE A 243 -21.18 9.30 -5.22
CA ILE A 243 -21.69 10.67 -5.22
C ILE A 243 -21.59 11.29 -3.82
N ALA A 244 -21.95 10.55 -2.76
CA ALA A 244 -21.81 11.04 -1.39
C ALA A 244 -20.36 11.40 -1.07
N SER A 245 -19.38 10.56 -1.42
CA SER A 245 -17.96 10.90 -1.26
C SER A 245 -17.55 12.16 -2.01
N ASN A 246 -18.01 12.35 -3.25
CA ASN A 246 -17.71 13.57 -4.01
C ASN A 246 -18.31 14.81 -3.34
N VAL A 247 -19.55 14.72 -2.84
CA VAL A 247 -20.19 15.81 -2.08
C VAL A 247 -19.38 16.15 -0.83
N GLY A 248 -18.93 15.14 -0.08
CA GLY A 248 -18.05 15.32 1.07
C GLY A 248 -16.77 16.08 0.71
N LEU A 249 -16.10 15.69 -0.37
CA LEU A 249 -14.90 16.37 -0.85
C LEU A 249 -15.16 17.81 -1.28
N CYS A 250 -16.25 18.08 -2.00
CA CYS A 250 -16.64 19.45 -2.35
C CYS A 250 -16.89 20.32 -1.10
N VAL A 251 -17.55 19.76 -0.08
CA VAL A 251 -17.78 20.44 1.20
C VAL A 251 -16.46 20.70 1.92
N ALA A 252 -15.56 19.71 2.00
CA ALA A 252 -14.25 19.88 2.64
C ALA A 252 -13.43 20.97 1.95
N LEU A 253 -13.37 20.98 0.61
CA LEU A 253 -12.69 22.01 -0.15
C LEU A 253 -13.32 23.40 0.07
N ALA A 254 -14.65 23.50 0.09
CA ALA A 254 -15.34 24.75 0.40
C ALA A 254 -15.03 25.25 1.81
N LEU A 255 -14.97 24.37 2.81
CA LEU A 255 -14.58 24.72 4.18
C LEU A 255 -13.13 25.19 4.28
N LEU A 256 -12.20 24.57 3.55
CA LEU A 256 -10.81 25.01 3.48
C LEU A 256 -10.67 26.38 2.81
N LEU A 257 -11.41 26.63 1.72
CA LEU A 257 -11.43 27.93 1.04
C LEU A 257 -12.09 29.02 1.91
N TRP A 258 -13.15 28.68 2.63
CA TRP A 258 -13.76 29.56 3.60
C TRP A 258 -12.79 29.89 4.74
N TRP A 259 -12.10 28.90 5.32
CA TRP A 259 -11.09 29.15 6.34
C TRP A 259 -9.94 30.01 5.80
N ALA A 260 -9.52 29.81 4.55
CA ALA A 260 -8.52 30.66 3.91
C ALA A 260 -8.99 32.10 3.73
N SER A 261 -10.29 32.34 3.47
CA SER A 261 -10.85 33.70 3.36
C SER A 261 -10.92 34.43 4.71
N GLN A 262 -11.02 33.69 5.82
CA GLN A 262 -10.97 34.25 7.19
C GLN A 262 -9.53 34.45 7.70
N THR A 263 -8.54 33.79 7.10
CA THR A 263 -7.14 33.83 7.55
C THR A 263 -6.20 34.21 6.40
N SER A 264 -5.66 33.23 5.69
CA SER A 264 -5.00 33.36 4.39
C SER A 264 -4.75 31.98 3.80
N LEU A 265 -4.58 31.89 2.47
CA LEU A 265 -4.13 30.65 1.82
C LEU A 265 -2.80 30.13 2.39
N ALA A 266 -1.88 31.04 2.73
CA ALA A 266 -0.59 30.67 3.33
C ALA A 266 -0.74 30.05 4.72
N HIS A 267 -1.69 30.54 5.54
CA HIS A 267 -1.97 29.97 6.85
C HIS A 267 -2.55 28.55 6.71
N VAL A 268 -3.58 28.37 5.88
CA VAL A 268 -4.18 27.05 5.62
C VAL A 268 -3.16 26.09 5.01
N GLY A 269 -2.36 26.56 4.05
CA GLY A 269 -1.29 25.76 3.45
C GLY A 269 -0.26 25.30 4.47
N ARG A 270 0.14 26.17 5.40
CA ARG A 270 1.12 25.84 6.44
C ARG A 270 0.56 24.89 7.50
N VAL A 271 -0.67 25.10 7.93
CA VAL A 271 -1.27 24.38 9.06
C VAL A 271 -1.93 23.08 8.64
N TYR A 272 -2.52 23.03 7.44
CA TYR A 272 -3.23 21.87 6.91
C TYR A 272 -2.57 21.29 5.66
N GLY A 273 -2.21 22.12 4.68
CA GLY A 273 -1.69 21.67 3.39
C GLY A 273 -0.39 20.85 3.49
N VAL A 274 0.62 21.35 4.22
CA VAL A 274 1.89 20.63 4.41
C VAL A 274 1.69 19.33 5.21
N PRO A 275 0.97 19.31 6.36
CA PRO A 275 0.64 18.06 7.03
C PRO A 275 -0.15 17.07 6.18
N TYR A 276 -1.07 17.53 5.33
CA TYR A 276 -1.82 16.68 4.40
C TYR A 276 -0.88 16.00 3.39
N ILE A 277 0.09 16.72 2.81
CA ILE A 277 1.08 16.12 1.91
C ILE A 277 1.93 15.08 2.67
N LEU A 278 2.35 15.37 3.90
CA LEU A 278 3.09 14.40 4.72
C LEU A 278 2.24 13.21 5.15
N ALA A 279 0.93 13.39 5.38
CA ALA A 279 0.02 12.28 5.63
C ALA A 279 -0.05 11.36 4.40
N ASN A 280 -0.19 11.92 3.19
CA ASN A 280 -0.14 11.15 1.95
C ASN A 280 1.18 10.39 1.80
N HIS A 281 2.31 11.00 2.14
CA HIS A 281 3.61 10.32 2.17
C HIS A 281 3.57 9.08 3.08
N TRP A 282 3.11 9.21 4.32
CA TRP A 282 3.04 8.06 5.22
C TRP A 282 2.08 6.99 4.73
N ILE A 283 0.91 7.37 4.21
CA ILE A 283 -0.09 6.44 3.65
C ILE A 283 0.48 5.70 2.45
N VAL A 284 1.04 6.40 1.47
CA VAL A 284 1.60 5.77 0.27
C VAL A 284 2.78 4.90 0.64
N MET A 285 3.65 5.33 1.56
CA MET A 285 4.78 4.51 2.01
C MET A 285 4.33 3.22 2.70
N LEU A 286 3.39 3.31 3.64
CA LEU A 286 2.92 2.16 4.41
C LEU A 286 2.29 1.13 3.47
N THR A 287 1.34 1.56 2.63
CA THR A 287 0.61 0.64 1.75
C THR A 287 1.51 0.08 0.66
N TYR A 288 2.41 0.88 0.09
CA TYR A 288 3.33 0.38 -0.94
C TYR A 288 4.27 -0.69 -0.37
N LEU A 289 4.86 -0.46 0.79
CA LEU A 289 5.81 -1.40 1.38
C LEU A 289 5.17 -2.66 1.97
N HIS A 290 3.89 -2.60 2.29
CA HIS A 290 3.09 -3.77 2.66
C HIS A 290 2.79 -4.67 1.47
N HIS A 291 2.63 -4.09 0.27
CA HIS A 291 2.13 -4.79 -0.92
C HIS A 291 3.18 -4.96 -2.03
N SER A 292 4.36 -4.36 -1.89
CA SER A 292 5.43 -4.45 -2.86
C SER A 292 6.74 -4.76 -2.15
N ASP A 293 7.29 -5.92 -2.45
CA ASP A 293 8.62 -6.32 -2.00
C ASP A 293 9.23 -7.29 -3.04
N PRO A 294 10.54 -7.20 -3.34
CA PRO A 294 11.16 -7.99 -4.41
C PRO A 294 11.10 -9.51 -4.18
N THR A 295 10.90 -9.93 -2.94
CA THR A 295 10.86 -11.34 -2.55
C THR A 295 9.46 -11.92 -2.51
N MET A 296 8.43 -11.10 -2.80
CA MET A 296 7.03 -11.51 -2.77
C MET A 296 6.54 -12.01 -4.14
N PRO A 297 5.83 -13.14 -4.18
CA PRO A 297 5.26 -13.68 -5.39
C PRO A 297 3.99 -12.92 -5.81
N HIS A 298 3.77 -12.87 -7.12
CA HIS A 298 2.49 -12.54 -7.74
C HIS A 298 1.97 -13.78 -8.44
N TYR A 299 0.66 -13.97 -8.39
CA TYR A 299 0.02 -15.19 -8.84
C TYR A 299 -0.90 -14.91 -10.03
N ARG A 300 -0.83 -15.80 -11.01
CA ARG A 300 -1.87 -15.92 -12.04
C ARG A 300 -3.00 -16.82 -11.56
N SER A 301 -4.13 -16.77 -12.27
CA SER A 301 -5.41 -17.34 -11.82
C SER A 301 -5.35 -18.81 -11.36
N GLN A 302 -4.48 -19.65 -11.92
CA GLN A 302 -4.45 -21.09 -11.57
C GLN A 302 -3.79 -21.38 -10.22
N THR A 303 -2.88 -20.50 -9.76
CA THR A 303 -2.10 -20.71 -8.54
C THR A 303 -2.48 -19.74 -7.42
N TRP A 304 -3.27 -18.71 -7.72
CA TRP A 304 -3.77 -17.79 -6.72
C TRP A 304 -4.79 -18.47 -5.78
N SER A 305 -4.68 -18.18 -4.49
CA SER A 305 -5.72 -18.43 -3.49
C SER A 305 -5.79 -17.24 -2.54
N PHE A 306 -6.91 -17.08 -1.83
CA PHE A 306 -7.06 -15.99 -0.86
C PHE A 306 -5.92 -15.97 0.16
N VAL A 307 -5.55 -17.13 0.71
CA VAL A 307 -4.46 -17.24 1.69
C VAL A 307 -3.11 -16.88 1.07
N ARG A 308 -2.81 -17.38 -0.13
CA ARG A 308 -1.57 -17.03 -0.84
C ARG A 308 -1.46 -15.53 -1.11
N GLY A 309 -2.56 -14.91 -1.52
CA GLY A 309 -2.66 -13.46 -1.69
C GLY A 309 -2.37 -12.73 -0.38
N ALA A 310 -3.14 -13.03 0.67
CA ALA A 310 -2.99 -12.38 1.98
C ALA A 310 -1.58 -12.52 2.56
N LEU A 311 -0.96 -13.70 2.40
CA LEU A 311 0.41 -13.98 2.83
C LEU A 311 1.47 -13.29 1.95
N GLY A 312 1.13 -12.78 0.77
CA GLY A 312 2.05 -11.98 -0.04
C GLY A 312 2.29 -10.57 0.51
N THR A 313 1.61 -10.18 1.59
CA THR A 313 1.89 -8.93 2.30
C THR A 313 3.07 -9.04 3.26
N VAL A 314 3.70 -7.92 3.60
CA VAL A 314 4.89 -7.89 4.48
C VAL A 314 4.67 -7.01 5.70
N ASP A 315 4.77 -7.61 6.89
CA ASP A 315 4.75 -6.89 8.17
C ASP A 315 6.06 -6.14 8.39
N ARG A 316 5.97 -4.89 8.88
CA ARG A 316 7.13 -4.00 9.07
C ARG A 316 6.98 -3.17 10.35
N PRO A 317 8.06 -2.87 11.08
CA PRO A 317 8.02 -2.01 12.26
C PRO A 317 8.03 -0.51 11.88
N LEU A 318 7.08 -0.08 11.05
CA LEU A 318 7.03 1.28 10.51
C LEU A 318 6.98 2.32 11.63
N LEU A 319 8.00 3.19 11.74
CA LEU A 319 8.15 4.18 12.82
C LEU A 319 8.13 3.58 14.25
N GLY A 320 8.35 2.28 14.40
CA GLY A 320 8.33 1.57 15.68
C GLY A 320 7.07 1.87 16.50
N TRP A 321 7.25 2.21 17.78
CA TRP A 321 6.12 2.48 18.67
C TRP A 321 5.23 3.65 18.21
N VAL A 322 5.81 4.67 17.56
CA VAL A 322 5.04 5.82 17.06
C VAL A 322 4.06 5.37 15.99
N GLY A 323 4.53 4.58 15.02
CA GLY A 323 3.64 4.04 13.99
C GLY A 323 2.62 3.07 14.56
N ARG A 324 3.00 2.21 15.52
CA ARG A 324 2.05 1.32 16.18
C ARG A 324 0.92 2.07 16.89
N THR A 325 1.23 3.22 17.49
CA THR A 325 0.23 4.07 18.17
C THR A 325 -0.64 4.82 17.18
N PHE A 326 -0.03 5.58 16.25
CA PHE A 326 -0.75 6.54 15.40
C PHE A 326 -1.13 6.00 14.04
N LEU A 327 -0.36 5.11 13.43
CA LEU A 327 -0.77 4.40 12.21
C LEU A 327 -1.52 3.10 12.55
N HIS A 328 -1.75 2.88 13.84
CA HIS A 328 -2.41 1.73 14.45
C HIS A 328 -1.77 0.38 14.05
N ASN A 329 -2.26 -0.72 14.61
CA ASN A 329 -1.61 -2.01 14.40
C ASN A 329 -1.67 -2.49 12.93
N VAL A 330 -2.56 -1.96 12.09
CA VAL A 330 -2.58 -2.27 10.66
C VAL A 330 -1.23 -1.97 9.99
N SER A 331 -0.50 -0.95 10.48
CA SER A 331 0.84 -0.63 9.97
C SER A 331 1.90 -1.71 10.25
N HIS A 332 1.68 -2.59 11.22
CA HIS A 332 2.64 -3.58 11.72
C HIS A 332 2.20 -5.03 11.57
N ASP A 333 0.89 -5.27 11.61
CA ASP A 333 0.23 -6.58 11.67
C ASP A 333 -0.67 -6.77 10.43
N HIS A 334 -0.13 -6.41 9.27
CA HIS A 334 -0.85 -6.32 8.00
C HIS A 334 -1.16 -7.69 7.39
N VAL A 335 -0.31 -8.69 7.63
CA VAL A 335 -0.60 -10.09 7.28
C VAL A 335 -1.86 -10.58 8.00
N ALA A 336 -1.93 -10.33 9.33
CA ALA A 336 -3.12 -10.66 10.11
C ALA A 336 -4.33 -9.84 9.66
N HIS A 337 -4.13 -8.57 9.31
CA HIS A 337 -5.16 -7.71 8.75
C HIS A 337 -5.73 -8.27 7.43
N HIS A 338 -4.91 -8.77 6.51
CA HIS A 338 -5.39 -9.35 5.26
C HIS A 338 -6.10 -10.68 5.45
N LEU A 339 -5.56 -11.55 6.30
CA LEU A 339 -6.18 -12.84 6.60
C LEU A 339 -7.52 -12.69 7.35
N PHE A 340 -7.61 -11.68 8.24
CA PHE A 340 -8.75 -11.49 9.14
C PHE A 340 -9.18 -10.02 9.22
N SER A 341 -9.52 -9.40 8.09
CA SER A 341 -9.85 -7.95 8.02
C SER A 341 -11.04 -7.53 8.89
N THR A 342 -11.86 -8.48 9.35
CA THR A 342 -12.97 -8.23 10.27
C THR A 342 -12.57 -8.20 11.75
N VAL A 343 -11.35 -8.63 12.08
CA VAL A 343 -10.77 -8.51 13.43
C VAL A 343 -10.44 -7.04 13.68
N PRO A 344 -10.88 -6.46 14.81
CA PRO A 344 -10.49 -5.12 15.19
C PRO A 344 -8.97 -4.91 15.20
N PHE A 345 -8.50 -3.82 14.61
CA PHE A 345 -7.07 -3.47 14.58
C PHE A 345 -6.38 -3.56 15.94
N TYR A 346 -7.05 -3.19 17.03
CA TYR A 346 -6.48 -3.28 18.36
C TYR A 346 -6.29 -4.73 18.90
N ASN A 347 -6.80 -5.74 18.19
CA ASN A 347 -6.63 -7.17 18.47
C ASN A 347 -5.69 -7.88 17.46
N GLN A 348 -5.35 -7.24 16.34
CA GLN A 348 -4.42 -7.79 15.33
C GLN A 348 -3.08 -8.28 15.91
N PRO A 349 -2.43 -7.59 16.88
CA PRO A 349 -1.18 -8.08 17.44
C PRO A 349 -1.31 -9.46 18.10
N GLU A 350 -2.44 -9.75 18.73
CA GLU A 350 -2.69 -11.05 19.33
C GLU A 350 -2.94 -12.13 18.27
N VAL A 351 -3.67 -11.77 17.21
CA VAL A 351 -3.83 -12.66 16.05
C VAL A 351 -2.48 -12.99 15.41
N THR A 352 -1.62 -12.00 15.21
CA THR A 352 -0.26 -12.19 14.66
C THR A 352 0.55 -13.18 15.50
N LYS A 353 0.53 -13.04 16.84
CA LYS A 353 1.23 -13.98 17.74
C LYS A 353 0.74 -15.42 17.58
N ILE A 354 -0.55 -15.62 17.36
CA ILE A 354 -1.18 -16.94 17.23
C ILE A 354 -0.83 -17.58 15.87
N ILE A 355 -0.95 -16.81 14.78
CA ILE A 355 -0.79 -17.38 13.43
C ILE A 355 0.67 -17.51 13.00
N ARG A 356 1.57 -16.66 13.52
CA ARG A 356 2.97 -16.66 13.09
C ARG A 356 3.66 -18.03 13.26
N PRO A 357 3.52 -18.75 14.38
CA PRO A 357 4.06 -20.11 14.52
C PRO A 357 3.46 -21.12 13.53
N LEU A 358 2.18 -20.98 13.18
CA LEU A 358 1.49 -21.87 12.24
C LEU A 358 1.93 -21.64 10.78
N LEU A 359 2.25 -20.39 10.45
CA LEU A 359 2.72 -19.99 9.13
C LEU A 359 4.20 -20.34 8.89
N GLY A 360 5.02 -20.39 9.94
CA GLY A 360 6.45 -20.67 9.82
C GLY A 360 7.13 -19.72 8.82
N ASP A 361 7.81 -20.30 7.83
CA ASP A 361 8.52 -19.54 6.77
C ASP A 361 7.58 -18.79 5.81
N ALA A 362 6.27 -19.08 5.81
CA ALA A 362 5.29 -18.35 5.02
C ALA A 362 4.90 -17.00 5.66
N TYR A 363 5.25 -16.75 6.93
CA TYR A 363 5.03 -15.45 7.56
C TYR A 363 6.08 -14.43 7.12
N ASN A 364 5.63 -13.34 6.52
CA ASN A 364 6.50 -12.34 5.92
C ASN A 364 6.67 -11.12 6.81
N TYR A 365 7.89 -10.98 7.34
CA TYR A 365 8.30 -9.84 8.16
C TYR A 365 9.60 -9.25 7.64
N ASP A 366 9.74 -7.93 7.67
CA ASP A 366 10.97 -7.23 7.31
C ASP A 366 11.23 -6.03 8.23
N SER A 367 12.29 -6.14 9.04
CA SER A 367 12.73 -5.08 9.96
C SER A 367 13.66 -4.03 9.34
N THR A 368 13.87 -4.08 8.02
CA THR A 368 14.69 -3.11 7.29
C THR A 368 14.16 -1.70 7.55
N ASN A 369 15.06 -0.73 7.74
CA ASN A 369 14.66 0.69 7.85
C ASN A 369 13.74 1.06 6.68
N THR A 370 12.60 1.68 6.98
CA THR A 370 11.55 1.91 5.98
C THR A 370 12.03 2.67 4.74
N PHE A 371 12.88 3.69 4.90
CA PHE A 371 13.41 4.45 3.76
C PHE A 371 14.36 3.61 2.90
N ARG A 372 15.16 2.74 3.53
CA ARG A 372 15.99 1.75 2.81
C ARG A 372 15.12 0.74 2.07
N ALA A 373 14.09 0.20 2.71
CA ALA A 373 13.15 -0.72 2.07
C ALA A 373 12.41 -0.05 0.90
N LEU A 374 12.05 1.24 1.02
CA LEU A 374 11.42 2.01 -0.05
C LEU A 374 12.34 2.15 -1.25
N TYR A 375 13.58 2.58 -1.03
CA TYR A 375 14.59 2.68 -2.09
C TYR A 375 14.83 1.34 -2.79
N ARG A 376 14.95 0.26 -2.01
CA ARG A 376 15.09 -1.11 -2.53
C ARG A 376 13.89 -1.50 -3.40
N THR A 377 12.67 -1.25 -2.92
CA THR A 377 11.45 -1.60 -3.66
C THR A 377 11.38 -0.82 -4.99
N PHE A 378 11.74 0.46 -5.01
CA PHE A 378 11.76 1.25 -6.25
C PHE A 378 12.78 0.78 -7.30
N THR A 379 13.88 0.16 -6.86
CA THR A 379 14.98 -0.27 -7.74
C THR A 379 14.89 -1.75 -8.12
N GLN A 380 14.18 -2.55 -7.33
CA GLN A 380 14.08 -4.01 -7.52
C GLN A 380 12.69 -4.46 -7.99
N CYS A 381 11.65 -3.64 -7.82
CA CYS A 381 10.28 -3.95 -8.27
C CYS A 381 9.92 -3.18 -9.55
N CYS A 382 10.57 -3.52 -10.68
CA CYS A 382 10.36 -2.80 -11.94
C CYS A 382 9.21 -3.41 -12.76
N PHE A 383 9.28 -4.71 -13.05
CA PHE A 383 8.29 -5.40 -13.88
C PHE A 383 8.22 -6.89 -13.51
N ILE A 384 7.26 -7.62 -14.07
CA ILE A 384 7.16 -9.09 -13.99
C ILE A 384 7.20 -9.70 -15.40
N GLU A 385 7.53 -10.99 -15.51
CA GLU A 385 7.52 -11.67 -16.81
C GLU A 385 6.09 -12.00 -17.26
N ASP A 386 5.88 -12.00 -18.59
CA ASP A 386 4.59 -12.32 -19.22
C ASP A 386 4.15 -13.78 -18.99
N GLU A 387 5.10 -14.68 -18.72
CA GLU A 387 4.86 -16.12 -18.57
C GLU A 387 5.09 -16.63 -17.14
N GLY A 388 4.50 -17.79 -16.83
CA GLY A 388 4.66 -18.55 -15.58
C GLY A 388 3.54 -18.34 -14.55
N ASP A 389 3.13 -19.36 -13.81
CA ASP A 389 1.96 -19.20 -12.92
C ASP A 389 2.24 -18.39 -11.65
N ILE A 390 3.49 -18.40 -11.19
CA ILE A 390 3.96 -17.66 -10.00
C ILE A 390 5.20 -16.89 -10.43
N VAL A 391 5.11 -15.56 -10.38
CA VAL A 391 6.17 -14.66 -10.84
C VAL A 391 6.61 -13.72 -9.75
N PHE A 392 7.83 -13.22 -9.87
CA PHE A 392 8.42 -12.25 -8.97
C PHE A 392 8.74 -10.99 -9.74
N TYR A 393 8.76 -9.88 -9.00
CA TYR A 393 9.35 -8.66 -9.51
C TYR A 393 10.79 -8.91 -9.98
N LYS A 394 11.13 -8.27 -11.10
CA LYS A 394 12.47 -8.18 -11.64
C LYS A 394 12.96 -6.74 -11.57
N ASN A 395 14.27 -6.61 -11.32
CA ASN A 395 14.97 -5.35 -11.45
C ASN A 395 15.23 -5.02 -12.93
N ARG A 396 15.86 -3.88 -13.21
CA ARG A 396 16.21 -3.46 -14.58
C ARG A 396 17.09 -4.47 -15.33
N ASP A 397 17.94 -5.22 -14.62
CA ASP A 397 18.79 -6.26 -15.20
C ASP A 397 18.02 -7.56 -15.52
N GLY A 398 16.68 -7.57 -15.35
CA GLY A 398 15.84 -8.74 -15.55
C GLY A 398 16.01 -9.82 -14.48
N LYS A 399 16.59 -9.49 -13.32
CA LYS A 399 16.86 -10.43 -12.22
C LYS A 399 15.80 -10.32 -11.13
N ALA A 400 15.27 -11.45 -10.71
CA ALA A 400 14.38 -11.53 -9.56
C ALA A 400 15.20 -11.69 -8.27
N ALA A 401 14.75 -11.06 -7.17
CA ALA A 401 15.43 -11.17 -5.87
C ALA A 401 15.19 -12.53 -5.18
N ARG A 402 14.17 -13.26 -5.62
CA ARG A 402 13.83 -14.59 -5.12
C ARG A 402 13.31 -15.44 -6.29
N VAL A 403 13.57 -16.75 -6.24
CA VAL A 403 13.15 -17.70 -7.27
C VAL A 403 12.22 -18.76 -6.68
N LEU A 404 11.39 -19.36 -7.52
CA LEU A 404 10.53 -20.49 -7.13
C LEU A 404 11.39 -21.74 -6.87
N ALA A 405 11.06 -22.52 -5.83
CA ALA A 405 11.73 -23.78 -5.55
C ALA A 405 11.47 -24.79 -6.69
N ILE A 406 12.49 -25.58 -7.05
CA ILE A 406 12.42 -26.57 -8.15
C ILE A 406 11.26 -27.56 -7.93
N GLU A 407 11.01 -27.94 -6.68
CA GLU A 407 9.94 -28.86 -6.27
C GLU A 407 8.53 -28.26 -6.48
N ALA A 408 8.40 -26.93 -6.47
CA ALA A 408 7.13 -26.25 -6.69
C ALA A 408 6.77 -26.05 -8.18
N VAL A 409 7.71 -26.35 -9.10
CA VAL A 409 7.52 -26.23 -10.56
C VAL A 409 6.93 -27.51 -11.16
N ARG A 410 7.00 -28.66 -10.46
CA ARG A 410 6.45 -29.92 -10.98
C ARG A 410 4.95 -30.03 -10.65
N PRO A 411 4.06 -30.28 -11.64
CA PRO A 411 2.68 -30.60 -11.32
C PRO A 411 2.67 -31.87 -10.47
N SER A 412 2.00 -31.80 -9.32
CA SER A 412 1.70 -32.95 -8.47
C SER A 412 0.73 -33.90 -9.19
N LYS A 413 1.27 -34.68 -10.13
CA LYS A 413 0.74 -35.96 -10.63
C LYS A 413 1.99 -36.81 -10.90
N ILE A 414 2.18 -37.97 -10.28
CA ILE A 414 1.41 -39.19 -10.50
C ILE A 414 1.59 -40.07 -9.24
N PHE A 415 0.51 -40.42 -8.55
CA PHE A 415 0.44 -41.71 -7.87
C PHE A 415 -0.07 -42.70 -8.92
N ILE A 416 0.76 -43.66 -9.31
CA ILE A 416 0.36 -44.85 -10.10
C ILE A 416 -0.34 -45.81 -9.15
#